data_AF-A0A419V2P0-F1
#
_entry.id   AF-A0A419V2P0-F1
#
_cell.length_a   1.000
_cell.length_b   1.000
_cell.length_c   1.000
_cell.angle_alpha   90.00
_cell.angle_beta   90.00
_cell.angle_gamma   90.00
#
_symmetry.space_group_name_H-M   'P 1'
#
loop_
_entity.id
_entity.type
_entity.pdbx_description
1 polymer ?
#
loop_
_entity_poly.entity_id
_entity_poly.type
_entity_poly.pdbx_seq_one_letter_code
_entity_poly.pdbx_strand_id
1 'polypeptide(L)'
;MNTFPRTINSYIYAIGGFFVNRADAKQQQGRTVLIDLGNEGTFFATLHSIITPPQQVWNGEVTVTGIFTLPVFSKIDTLLDKPGKTMHVSGQKILPVSPDRQQVSFSVTLSEAIEDKKAQITERSRQNSLEMKQYNDILRQLSPKDTALHPPLDDVHYIYYKIEKSKDVIYLTEPKMGDVLELANCPFQLEAADPRQGWVNVTHVKGFRFADESGDILTLRNHDWVRIHPEQFEPYTILLNELDKTSRQGLKQALMHFSLTDSDLLECHNRLLYELLQSSPETTLKGVNFLSYQRNGLTVMIQHHYVRHIHNKETDYVYDRFECTADNGERKIYVYTNNAYTKNEKTDQ
;
A
#
# COMPACT_ATOMS: atom_id res chain seq x y z
N MET A 1 -20.83 1.65 -20.47
CA MET A 1 -19.72 1.74 -21.45
C MET A 1 -19.14 0.34 -21.59
N ASN A 2 -19.19 -0.25 -22.78
CA ASN A 2 -18.68 -1.61 -23.02
C ASN A 2 -17.15 -1.63 -22.93
N THR A 3 -16.61 -2.24 -21.88
CA THR A 3 -15.18 -2.49 -21.71
C THR A 3 -14.79 -3.74 -22.50
N PHE A 4 -14.36 -3.54 -23.75
CA PHE A 4 -13.69 -4.62 -24.50
C PHE A 4 -12.29 -4.86 -23.92
N PRO A 5 -11.87 -6.12 -23.71
CA PRO A 5 -10.53 -6.42 -23.19
C PRO A 5 -9.45 -5.96 -24.19
N ARG A 6 -8.67 -4.95 -23.76
CA ARG A 6 -7.54 -4.33 -24.47
C ARG A 6 -6.27 -5.17 -24.30
N THR A 7 -6.26 -6.39 -24.82
CA THR A 7 -4.98 -7.10 -24.99
C THR A 7 -4.50 -6.90 -26.42
N ILE A 8 -3.22 -6.57 -26.59
CA ILE A 8 -2.58 -6.52 -27.91
C ILE A 8 -2.84 -7.81 -28.70
N ASN A 9 -2.86 -8.96 -28.00
CA ASN A 9 -3.19 -10.25 -28.61
C ASN A 9 -4.62 -10.29 -29.17
N SER A 10 -5.65 -9.80 -28.47
CA SER A 10 -7.02 -9.80 -29.03
C SER A 10 -7.17 -8.90 -30.25
N TYR A 11 -6.41 -7.81 -30.35
CA TYR A 11 -6.43 -6.89 -31.50
C TYR A 11 -5.56 -7.35 -32.68
N ILE A 12 -4.37 -7.90 -32.44
CA ILE A 12 -3.53 -8.47 -33.52
C ILE A 12 -4.20 -9.69 -34.16
N TYR A 13 -4.99 -10.46 -33.41
CA TYR A 13 -5.78 -11.58 -33.95
C TYR A 13 -7.07 -11.13 -34.64
N ALA A 14 -7.73 -10.05 -34.19
CA ALA A 14 -8.92 -9.51 -34.87
C ALA A 14 -8.59 -8.79 -36.19
N ILE A 15 -7.38 -8.24 -36.30
CA ILE A 15 -6.86 -7.55 -37.49
C ILE A 15 -5.69 -8.39 -38.05
N GLY A 16 -5.93 -9.68 -38.29
CA GLY A 16 -4.91 -10.72 -38.46
C GLY A 16 -3.58 -10.27 -39.06
N GLY A 17 -2.57 -9.98 -38.23
CA GLY A 17 -1.15 -9.88 -38.61
C GLY A 17 -0.78 -9.04 -39.85
N PHE A 18 -1.62 -8.13 -40.34
CA PHE A 18 -1.34 -7.39 -41.57
C PHE A 18 -0.53 -6.13 -41.25
N PHE A 19 0.78 -6.22 -41.40
CA PHE A 19 1.62 -5.04 -41.55
C PHE A 19 1.12 -4.18 -42.71
N VAL A 20 1.13 -2.87 -42.55
CA VAL A 20 0.66 -1.95 -43.59
C VAL A 20 1.62 -2.03 -44.79
N ASN A 21 1.13 -2.52 -45.93
CA ASN A 21 1.93 -2.57 -47.15
C ASN A 21 2.15 -1.15 -47.71
N ARG A 22 3.09 -0.98 -48.65
CA ARG A 22 3.42 0.35 -49.20
C ARG A 22 2.24 1.09 -49.86
N ALA A 23 1.29 0.37 -50.46
CA ALA A 23 0.11 0.95 -51.09
C ALA A 23 -0.92 1.40 -50.05
N ASP A 24 -1.12 0.59 -49.01
CA ASP A 24 -2.05 0.89 -47.92
C ASP A 24 -1.53 2.03 -47.03
N ALA A 25 -0.21 2.12 -46.87
CA ALA A 25 0.44 3.18 -46.08
C ALA A 25 0.04 4.57 -46.58
N LYS A 26 0.03 4.78 -47.90
CA LYS A 26 -0.38 6.06 -48.51
C LYS A 26 -1.81 6.46 -48.15
N GLN A 27 -2.71 5.49 -47.95
CA GLN A 27 -4.09 5.76 -47.54
C GLN A 27 -4.21 6.13 -46.05
N GLN A 28 -3.20 5.78 -45.24
CA GLN A 28 -3.11 6.11 -43.83
C GLN A 28 -2.39 7.43 -43.55
N GLN A 29 -1.84 8.08 -44.58
CA GLN A 29 -1.21 9.39 -44.42
C GLN A 29 -2.24 10.43 -43.93
N GLY A 30 -1.87 11.21 -42.92
CA GLY A 30 -2.73 12.15 -42.20
C GLY A 30 -3.65 11.50 -41.15
N ARG A 31 -3.65 10.16 -41.01
CA ARG A 31 -4.53 9.45 -40.07
C ARG A 31 -3.79 9.00 -38.81
N THR A 32 -4.57 8.64 -37.80
CA THR A 32 -4.07 8.01 -36.58
C THR A 32 -3.68 6.56 -36.86
N VAL A 33 -2.47 6.19 -36.43
CA VAL A 33 -1.90 4.85 -36.50
C VAL A 33 -1.39 4.44 -35.11
N LEU A 34 -1.13 3.16 -34.92
CA LEU A 34 -0.40 2.64 -33.76
C LEU A 34 1.06 2.45 -34.14
N ILE A 35 1.96 2.79 -33.22
CA ILE A 35 3.39 2.51 -33.33
C ILE A 35 3.76 1.52 -32.24
N ASP A 36 4.22 0.34 -32.62
CA ASP A 36 4.75 -0.66 -31.70
C ASP A 36 6.27 -0.53 -31.55
N LEU A 37 6.72 -0.08 -30.38
CA LEU A 37 8.13 0.04 -30.02
C LEU A 37 8.59 -1.12 -29.10
N GLY A 38 7.80 -2.19 -28.98
CA GLY A 38 8.11 -3.36 -28.17
C GLY A 38 8.16 -3.00 -26.68
N ASN A 39 9.33 -3.15 -26.07
CA ASN A 39 9.51 -2.86 -24.63
C ASN A 39 9.30 -1.39 -24.27
N GLU A 40 9.38 -0.47 -25.23
CA GLU A 40 9.04 0.95 -25.03
C GLU A 40 7.53 1.22 -25.06
N GLY A 41 6.70 0.21 -25.33
CA GLY A 41 5.25 0.33 -25.39
C GLY A 41 4.70 0.58 -26.79
N THR A 42 3.39 0.75 -26.85
CA THR A 42 2.66 1.00 -28.10
C THR A 42 1.94 2.34 -28.01
N PHE A 43 2.07 3.18 -29.03
CA PHE A 43 1.62 4.57 -29.01
C PHE A 43 0.64 4.88 -30.13
N PHE A 44 -0.32 5.75 -29.85
CA PHE A 44 -1.11 6.41 -30.90
C PHE A 44 -0.28 7.55 -31.51
N ALA A 45 -0.30 7.66 -32.83
CA ALA A 45 0.40 8.72 -33.52
C ALA A 45 -0.28 9.11 -34.83
N THR A 46 0.00 10.32 -35.30
CA THR A 46 -0.42 10.77 -36.63
C THR A 46 0.69 10.51 -37.64
N LEU A 47 0.39 9.79 -38.72
CA LEU A 47 1.34 9.52 -39.81
C LEU A 47 1.39 10.71 -40.78
N HIS A 48 2.48 11.47 -40.78
CA HIS A 48 2.62 12.69 -41.59
C HIS A 48 3.12 12.41 -43.01
N SER A 49 4.21 11.64 -43.12
CA SER A 49 4.88 11.39 -44.39
C SER A 49 5.41 9.95 -44.46
N ILE A 50 5.58 9.45 -45.68
CA ILE A 50 6.06 8.09 -45.96
C ILE A 50 7.27 8.18 -46.87
N ILE A 51 8.40 7.68 -46.39
CA ILE A 51 9.67 7.63 -47.08
C ILE A 51 9.87 6.21 -47.61
N THR A 52 10.02 6.06 -48.92
CA THR A 52 10.12 4.74 -49.60
C THR A 52 11.44 4.63 -50.37
N PRO A 53 12.57 4.32 -49.70
CA PRO A 53 13.82 4.09 -50.39
C PRO A 53 13.73 2.84 -51.28
N PRO A 54 14.38 2.83 -52.47
CA PRO A 54 14.45 1.63 -53.30
C PRO A 54 15.00 0.45 -52.51
N GLN A 55 14.36 -0.72 -52.64
CA GLN A 55 14.79 -1.99 -52.01
C GLN A 55 14.87 -2.00 -50.47
N GLN A 56 14.38 -0.98 -49.76
CA GLN A 56 14.36 -0.96 -48.29
C GLN A 56 12.93 -0.96 -47.73
N VAL A 57 12.81 -1.28 -46.44
CA VAL A 57 11.54 -1.10 -45.71
C VAL A 57 11.21 0.39 -45.70
N TRP A 58 9.93 0.72 -45.93
CA TRP A 58 9.49 2.11 -45.90
C TRP A 58 9.52 2.65 -44.46
N ASN A 59 9.74 3.94 -44.28
CA ASN A 59 9.69 4.61 -42.98
C ASN A 59 8.54 5.62 -42.96
N GLY A 60 7.86 5.72 -41.83
CA GLY A 60 6.86 6.75 -41.57
C GLY A 60 7.44 7.82 -40.65
N GLU A 61 7.19 9.08 -40.99
CA GLU A 61 7.33 10.19 -40.05
C GLU A 61 6.02 10.32 -39.27
N VAL A 62 6.09 10.17 -37.96
CA VAL A 62 4.93 10.07 -37.09
C VAL A 62 5.08 10.99 -35.88
N THR A 63 3.98 11.61 -35.44
CA THR A 63 3.95 12.40 -34.20
C THR A 63 3.09 11.71 -33.17
N VAL A 64 3.66 11.43 -31.99
CA VAL A 64 2.96 10.73 -30.91
C VAL A 64 1.87 11.62 -30.32
N THR A 65 0.65 11.09 -30.28
CA THR A 65 -0.55 11.80 -29.80
C THR A 65 -1.15 11.14 -28.55
N GLY A 66 -0.86 9.87 -28.31
CA GLY A 66 -1.34 9.13 -27.14
C GLY A 66 -0.64 7.82 -26.90
N ILE A 67 -1.07 7.08 -25.88
CA ILE A 67 -0.52 5.78 -25.51
C ILE A 67 -1.58 4.69 -25.56
N PHE A 68 -1.23 3.54 -26.12
CA PHE A 68 -2.11 2.37 -26.19
C PHE A 68 -1.72 1.30 -25.19
N THR A 69 -0.41 1.06 -25.01
CA THR A 69 0.11 0.10 -24.04
C THR A 69 1.36 0.66 -23.40
N LEU A 70 1.42 0.55 -22.06
CA LEU A 70 2.57 1.02 -21.29
C LEU A 70 3.85 0.26 -21.64
N PRO A 71 5.02 0.91 -21.58
CA PRO A 71 6.31 0.24 -21.64
C PRO A 71 6.48 -0.78 -20.51
N VAL A 72 7.53 -1.58 -20.62
CA VAL A 72 8.02 -2.35 -19.47
C VAL A 72 8.45 -1.38 -18.36
N PHE A 73 8.33 -1.83 -17.11
CA PHE A 73 8.53 -1.00 -15.92
C PHE A 73 9.88 -0.25 -15.94
N SER A 74 10.96 -0.89 -16.38
CA SER A 74 12.31 -0.31 -16.47
C SER A 74 12.46 0.83 -17.51
N LYS A 75 11.40 1.15 -18.26
CA LYS A 75 11.37 2.20 -19.29
C LYS A 75 10.26 3.23 -19.06
N ILE A 76 9.56 3.16 -17.92
CA ILE A 76 8.40 4.00 -17.63
C ILE A 76 8.75 5.49 -17.57
N ASP A 77 9.95 5.82 -17.08
CA ASP A 77 10.43 7.22 -16.96
C ASP A 77 10.51 7.92 -18.32
N THR A 78 10.65 7.18 -19.42
CA THR A 78 10.74 7.75 -20.77
C THR A 78 9.40 8.18 -21.34
N LEU A 79 8.28 7.90 -20.66
CA LEU A 79 6.93 8.17 -21.16
C LEU A 79 6.61 9.65 -21.29
N LEU A 80 7.08 10.47 -20.35
CA LEU A 80 6.74 11.89 -20.29
C LEU A 80 7.41 12.70 -21.41
N ASP A 81 8.45 12.15 -22.05
CA ASP A 81 9.19 12.78 -23.14
C ASP A 81 8.63 12.46 -24.53
N LYS A 82 7.60 11.61 -24.62
CA LYS A 82 7.01 11.16 -25.89
C LYS A 82 5.91 12.07 -26.46
N PRO A 83 5.03 12.75 -25.68
CA PRO A 83 3.93 13.53 -26.23
C PRO A 83 4.40 14.59 -27.22
N GLY A 84 3.78 14.64 -28.41
CA GLY A 84 4.12 15.64 -29.44
C GLY A 84 5.48 15.43 -30.11
N LYS A 85 6.23 14.39 -29.73
CA LYS A 85 7.52 14.08 -30.35
C LYS A 85 7.31 13.47 -31.73
N THR A 86 7.93 14.08 -32.73
CA THR A 86 8.02 13.52 -34.08
C THR A 86 9.17 12.53 -34.15
N MET A 87 8.95 11.39 -34.78
CA MET A 87 9.94 10.33 -34.92
C MET A 87 9.82 9.61 -36.26
N HIS A 88 10.92 9.01 -36.70
CA HIS A 88 10.97 8.19 -37.89
C HIS A 88 10.95 6.72 -37.47
N VAL A 89 9.93 5.99 -37.92
CA VAL A 89 9.76 4.57 -37.55
C VAL A 89 9.61 3.71 -38.80
N SER A 90 10.16 2.50 -38.73
CA SER A 90 9.98 1.49 -39.77
C SER A 90 8.50 1.18 -39.95
N GLY A 91 8.05 1.02 -41.19
CA GLY A 91 6.68 0.64 -41.53
C GLY A 91 6.22 -0.67 -40.90
N GLN A 92 7.15 -1.55 -40.55
CA GLN A 92 6.85 -2.79 -39.80
C GLN A 92 6.36 -2.51 -38.37
N LYS A 93 6.67 -1.33 -37.81
CA LYS A 93 6.22 -0.93 -36.48
C LYS A 93 4.90 -0.15 -36.53
N ILE A 94 4.39 0.16 -37.72
CA ILE A 94 3.16 0.94 -37.91
C ILE A 94 2.00 -0.03 -38.14
N LEU A 95 1.01 0.04 -37.26
CA LEU A 95 -0.20 -0.77 -37.30
C LEU A 95 -1.43 0.12 -37.57
N PRO A 96 -2.41 -0.37 -38.34
CA PRO A 96 -3.63 0.38 -38.59
C PRO A 96 -4.49 0.47 -37.32
N VAL A 97 -5.24 1.57 -37.19
CA VAL A 97 -6.22 1.76 -36.12
C VAL A 97 -7.62 1.68 -36.70
N SER A 98 -8.55 1.05 -35.97
CA SER A 98 -9.96 1.03 -36.37
C SER A 98 -10.51 2.46 -36.51
N PRO A 99 -11.32 2.76 -37.53
CA PRO A 99 -11.84 4.11 -37.79
C PRO A 99 -12.58 4.74 -36.60
N ASP A 100 -13.15 3.91 -35.73
CA ASP A 100 -13.97 4.31 -34.59
C ASP A 100 -13.14 4.89 -33.43
N ARG A 101 -11.82 4.71 -33.43
CA ARG A 101 -10.93 5.29 -32.43
C ARG A 101 -10.33 6.60 -32.93
N GLN A 102 -11.00 7.69 -32.57
CA GLN A 102 -10.50 9.05 -32.83
C GLN A 102 -9.34 9.43 -31.90
N GLN A 103 -8.63 10.49 -32.29
CA GLN A 103 -7.55 11.11 -31.52
C GLN A 103 -8.06 11.52 -30.13
N VAL A 104 -7.60 10.81 -29.11
CA VAL A 104 -7.77 11.19 -27.71
C VAL A 104 -6.45 11.80 -27.23
N SER A 105 -6.52 12.75 -26.30
CA SER A 105 -5.30 13.37 -25.77
C SER A 105 -4.39 12.35 -25.08
N PHE A 106 -3.09 12.66 -25.06
CA PHE A 106 -2.10 11.82 -24.40
C PHE A 106 -2.42 11.58 -22.93
N SER A 107 -2.86 12.60 -22.21
CA SER A 107 -3.19 12.50 -20.78
C SER A 107 -4.32 11.50 -20.51
N VAL A 108 -5.39 11.53 -21.31
CA VAL A 108 -6.53 10.61 -21.15
C VAL A 108 -6.11 9.19 -21.47
N THR A 109 -5.41 8.99 -22.60
CA THR A 109 -4.94 7.66 -22.98
C THR A 109 -3.92 7.08 -22.00
N LEU A 110 -3.08 7.92 -21.38
CA LEU A 110 -2.15 7.51 -20.33
C LEU A 110 -2.90 7.05 -19.07
N SER A 111 -3.85 7.84 -18.59
CA SER A 111 -4.65 7.48 -17.42
C SER A 111 -5.39 6.15 -17.65
N GLU A 112 -6.01 5.96 -18.82
CA GLU A 112 -6.66 4.70 -19.16
C GLU A 112 -5.68 3.53 -19.19
N ALA A 113 -4.52 3.69 -19.82
CA ALA A 113 -3.51 2.63 -19.90
C ALA A 113 -2.94 2.25 -18.51
N ILE A 114 -2.84 3.22 -17.59
CA ILE A 114 -2.45 3.00 -16.20
C ILE A 114 -3.54 2.23 -15.44
N GLU A 115 -4.80 2.64 -15.55
CA GLU A 115 -5.90 1.94 -14.87
C GLU A 115 -6.08 0.50 -15.39
N ASP A 116 -5.97 0.30 -16.71
CA ASP A 116 -5.97 -1.04 -17.32
C ASP A 116 -4.81 -1.89 -16.77
N LYS A 117 -3.62 -1.30 -16.61
CA LYS A 117 -2.45 -2.02 -16.06
C LYS A 117 -2.63 -2.36 -14.59
N LYS A 118 -3.17 -1.44 -13.78
CA LYS A 118 -3.51 -1.70 -12.37
C LYS A 118 -4.48 -2.88 -12.26
N ALA A 119 -5.56 -2.87 -13.04
CA ALA A 119 -6.53 -3.97 -13.06
C ALA A 119 -5.88 -5.31 -13.42
N GLN A 120 -4.98 -5.34 -14.40
CA GLN A 120 -4.22 -6.56 -14.76
C GLN A 120 -3.31 -7.04 -13.63
N ILE A 121 -2.63 -6.13 -12.94
CA ILE A 121 -1.76 -6.47 -11.80
C ILE A 121 -2.59 -7.04 -10.65
N THR A 122 -3.72 -6.41 -10.32
CA THR A 122 -4.64 -6.87 -9.28
C THR A 122 -5.17 -8.27 -9.58
N GLU A 123 -5.62 -8.52 -10.81
CA GLU A 123 -6.13 -9.83 -11.22
C GLU A 123 -5.03 -10.90 -11.20
N ARG A 124 -3.82 -10.57 -11.68
CA ARG A 124 -2.67 -11.49 -11.61
C ARG A 124 -2.30 -11.81 -10.16
N SER A 125 -2.28 -10.80 -9.29
CA SER A 125 -2.01 -11.00 -7.86
C SER A 125 -3.04 -11.95 -7.23
N ARG A 126 -4.33 -11.75 -7.54
CA ARG A 126 -5.42 -12.64 -7.10
C ARG A 126 -5.22 -14.08 -7.57
N GLN A 127 -4.83 -14.27 -8.83
CA GLN A 127 -4.56 -15.59 -9.40
C GLN A 127 -3.35 -16.26 -8.74
N ASN A 128 -2.25 -15.51 -8.57
CA ASN A 128 -1.05 -16.00 -7.88
C ASN A 128 -1.35 -16.41 -6.44
N SER A 129 -2.17 -15.63 -5.71
CA SER A 129 -2.58 -15.98 -4.34
C SER A 129 -3.41 -17.27 -4.29
N LEU A 130 -4.28 -17.49 -5.28
CA LEU A 130 -5.05 -18.74 -5.38
C LEU A 130 -4.14 -19.93 -5.69
N GLU A 131 -3.20 -19.77 -6.62
CA GLU A 131 -2.21 -20.80 -6.97
C GLU A 131 -1.31 -21.13 -5.77
N MET A 132 -0.83 -20.13 -5.04
CA MET A 132 -0.03 -20.32 -3.83
C MET A 132 -0.80 -21.06 -2.75
N LYS A 133 -2.10 -20.77 -2.59
CA LYS A 133 -2.98 -21.53 -1.69
C LYS A 133 -3.04 -23.01 -2.08
N GLN A 134 -3.16 -23.31 -3.37
CA GLN A 134 -3.17 -24.70 -3.86
C GLN A 134 -1.86 -25.42 -3.56
N TYR A 135 -0.70 -24.79 -3.79
CA TYR A 135 0.59 -25.39 -3.42
C TYR A 135 0.71 -25.65 -1.92
N ASN A 136 0.24 -24.71 -1.09
CA ASN A 136 0.24 -24.88 0.36
C ASN A 136 -0.68 -26.02 0.81
N ASP A 137 -1.84 -26.19 0.18
CA ASP A 137 -2.76 -27.30 0.46
C ASP A 137 -2.14 -28.64 0.09
N ILE A 138 -1.44 -28.72 -1.06
CA ILE A 138 -0.68 -29.92 -1.47
C ILE A 138 0.46 -30.21 -0.48
N LEU A 139 1.22 -29.18 -0.08
CA LEU A 139 2.32 -29.32 0.88
C LEU A 139 1.82 -29.89 2.23
N ARG A 140 0.66 -29.41 2.72
CA ARG A 140 0.00 -29.91 3.94
C ARG A 140 -0.41 -31.38 3.82
N GLN A 141 -0.89 -31.80 2.66
CA GLN A 141 -1.27 -33.20 2.40
C GLN A 141 -0.04 -34.13 2.37
N LEU A 142 1.09 -33.64 1.88
CA LEU A 142 2.33 -34.42 1.75
C LEU A 142 3.15 -34.49 3.04
N SER A 143 2.92 -33.61 4.02
CA SER A 143 3.62 -33.60 5.31
C SER A 143 2.64 -33.56 6.48
N PRO A 144 2.01 -34.70 6.86
CA PRO A 144 0.93 -34.67 7.83
C PRO A 144 1.36 -34.41 9.29
N LYS A 145 2.66 -34.32 9.62
CA LYS A 145 3.08 -34.40 11.04
C LYS A 145 4.21 -33.52 11.58
N ASP A 146 5.01 -32.79 10.78
CA ASP A 146 6.17 -32.08 11.35
C ASP A 146 6.36 -30.60 10.97
N THR A 147 5.49 -30.02 10.14
CA THR A 147 5.66 -28.61 9.68
C THR A 147 4.93 -27.56 10.53
N ALA A 148 4.16 -27.95 11.55
CA ALA A 148 3.35 -27.01 12.33
C ALA A 148 4.13 -26.17 13.37
N LEU A 149 5.43 -26.42 13.59
CA LEU A 149 6.19 -25.81 14.69
C LEU A 149 7.39 -24.96 14.26
N HIS A 150 7.68 -24.87 12.96
CA HIS A 150 8.77 -24.04 12.46
C HIS A 150 8.24 -22.94 11.55
N PRO A 151 8.64 -21.67 11.75
CA PRO A 151 8.31 -20.61 10.81
C PRO A 151 8.83 -20.99 9.42
N PRO A 152 8.05 -20.75 8.35
CA PRO A 152 8.59 -20.80 7.00
C PRO A 152 9.81 -19.88 6.94
N LEU A 153 10.94 -20.38 6.42
CA LEU A 153 12.21 -19.66 6.41
C LEU A 153 12.12 -18.26 5.74
N ASP A 154 11.11 -18.05 4.87
CA ASP A 154 10.92 -16.85 4.04
C ASP A 154 9.47 -16.32 4.01
N ASP A 155 8.69 -16.44 5.09
CA ASP A 155 7.39 -15.72 5.13
C ASP A 155 7.60 -14.23 5.41
N VAL A 156 7.62 -13.43 4.34
CA VAL A 156 7.82 -11.97 4.38
C VAL A 156 6.64 -11.22 5.01
N HIS A 157 5.51 -11.90 5.25
CA HIS A 157 4.27 -11.27 5.72
C HIS A 157 4.15 -11.26 7.24
N TYR A 158 5.10 -11.85 7.96
CA TYR A 158 5.02 -11.99 9.42
C TYR A 158 6.39 -11.83 10.08
N ILE A 159 6.40 -11.16 11.23
CA ILE A 159 7.54 -11.12 12.14
C ILE A 159 7.34 -12.19 13.19
N TYR A 160 8.32 -13.10 13.32
CA TYR A 160 8.23 -14.25 14.21
C TYR A 160 9.00 -14.01 15.50
N TYR A 161 8.31 -14.23 16.63
CA TYR A 161 8.87 -14.09 17.96
C TYR A 161 8.79 -15.41 18.72
N LYS A 162 9.74 -15.62 19.62
CA LYS A 162 9.69 -16.68 20.62
C LYS A 162 9.18 -16.13 21.93
N ILE A 163 8.26 -16.84 22.57
CA ILE A 163 7.80 -16.47 23.91
C ILE A 163 8.80 -16.94 24.96
N GLU A 164 9.30 -16.03 25.78
CA GLU A 164 10.33 -16.31 26.78
C GLU A 164 9.93 -15.80 28.15
N LYS A 165 10.19 -16.55 29.22
CA LYS A 165 9.99 -16.08 30.60
C LYS A 165 11.32 -15.76 31.26
N SER A 166 11.47 -14.54 31.76
CA SER A 166 12.63 -14.11 32.57
C SER A 166 12.16 -13.33 33.79
N LYS A 167 12.61 -13.73 34.99
CA LYS A 167 12.30 -13.07 36.28
C LYS A 167 10.81 -12.73 36.47
N ASP A 168 9.94 -13.69 36.17
CA ASP A 168 8.47 -13.60 36.23
C ASP A 168 7.76 -12.71 35.21
N VAL A 169 8.51 -12.04 34.34
CA VAL A 169 7.98 -11.33 33.18
C VAL A 169 8.07 -12.22 31.95
N ILE A 170 7.10 -12.08 31.04
CA ILE A 170 7.08 -12.79 29.77
C ILE A 170 7.36 -11.81 28.65
N TYR A 171 8.26 -12.21 27.77
CA TYR A 171 8.76 -11.45 26.65
C TYR A 171 8.51 -12.19 25.34
N LEU A 172 8.51 -11.44 24.25
CA LEU A 172 8.57 -11.92 22.89
C LEU A 172 9.95 -11.53 22.34
N THR A 173 10.76 -12.52 22.00
CA THR A 173 12.13 -12.31 21.49
C THR A 173 12.18 -12.64 19.99
N GLU A 174 12.54 -11.66 19.17
CA GLU A 174 12.72 -11.78 17.72
C GLU A 174 14.12 -12.38 17.44
N PRO A 175 14.24 -13.58 16.84
CA PRO A 175 15.53 -14.26 16.78
C PRO A 175 16.54 -13.72 15.77
N LYS A 176 16.15 -12.85 14.81
CA LYS A 176 17.05 -12.40 13.73
C LYS A 176 17.79 -11.12 14.11
N MET A 177 17.07 -10.14 14.63
CA MET A 177 17.51 -8.82 15.07
C MET A 177 17.75 -8.76 16.59
N GLY A 178 17.13 -9.67 17.35
CA GLY A 178 17.26 -9.71 18.81
C GLY A 178 16.33 -8.74 19.54
N ASP A 179 15.31 -8.20 18.85
CA ASP A 179 14.33 -7.31 19.46
C ASP A 179 13.52 -8.03 20.53
N VAL A 180 13.28 -7.36 21.66
CA VAL A 180 12.54 -7.92 22.79
C VAL A 180 11.33 -7.04 23.07
N LEU A 181 10.14 -7.64 23.07
CA LEU A 181 8.89 -6.97 23.43
C LEU A 181 8.39 -7.56 24.75
N GLU A 182 8.02 -6.72 25.70
CA GLU A 182 7.30 -7.21 26.88
C GLU A 182 5.87 -7.60 26.48
N LEU A 183 5.43 -8.80 26.88
CA LEU A 183 4.11 -9.31 26.52
C LEU A 183 3.01 -8.61 27.33
N ALA A 184 3.32 -8.16 28.54
CA ALA A 184 2.38 -7.42 29.38
C ALA A 184 2.01 -6.09 28.70
N ASN A 185 0.72 -5.88 28.45
CA ASN A 185 0.20 -4.71 27.72
C ASN A 185 0.71 -4.58 26.28
N CYS A 186 1.14 -5.68 25.65
CA CYS A 186 1.51 -5.69 24.25
C CYS A 186 0.31 -5.22 23.39
N PRO A 187 0.43 -4.12 22.62
CA PRO A 187 -0.67 -3.54 21.87
C PRO A 187 -0.96 -4.30 20.55
N PHE A 188 -0.18 -5.33 20.25
CA PHE A 188 -0.25 -6.07 19.00
C PHE A 188 -1.17 -7.28 19.11
N GLN A 189 -1.94 -7.53 18.06
CA GLN A 189 -2.63 -8.79 17.85
C GLN A 189 -1.60 -9.86 17.49
N LEU A 190 -1.60 -10.94 18.26
CA LEU A 190 -0.69 -12.05 18.11
C LEU A 190 -1.39 -13.17 17.37
N GLU A 191 -0.64 -13.89 16.54
CA GLU A 191 -1.05 -15.20 16.07
C GLU A 191 -0.16 -16.27 16.71
N ALA A 192 -0.77 -17.32 17.25
CA ALA A 192 -0.07 -18.44 17.86
C ALA A 192 -0.36 -19.73 17.09
N ALA A 193 0.62 -20.64 17.07
CA ALA A 193 0.47 -21.92 16.41
C ALA A 193 -0.43 -22.86 17.25
N ASP A 194 -1.63 -23.15 16.75
CA ASP A 194 -2.51 -24.20 17.24
C ASP A 194 -2.31 -25.50 16.43
N PRO A 195 -2.01 -26.64 17.05
CA PRO A 195 -1.82 -27.92 16.36
C PRO A 195 -3.02 -28.40 15.52
N ARG A 196 -4.23 -27.92 15.82
CA ARG A 196 -5.48 -28.34 15.17
C ARG A 196 -5.88 -27.41 14.03
N GLN A 197 -5.64 -26.11 14.19
CA GLN A 197 -6.14 -25.07 13.29
C GLN A 197 -5.04 -24.32 12.53
N GLY A 198 -3.77 -24.54 12.87
CA GLY A 198 -2.66 -23.75 12.37
C GLY A 198 -2.53 -22.44 13.16
N TRP A 199 -2.12 -21.37 12.49
CA TRP A 199 -2.01 -20.06 13.15
C TRP A 199 -3.38 -19.47 13.44
N VAL A 200 -3.63 -19.12 14.70
CA VAL A 200 -4.88 -18.53 15.17
C VAL A 200 -4.62 -17.20 15.89
N ASN A 201 -5.52 -16.23 15.69
CA ASN A 201 -5.49 -14.97 16.40
C ASN A 201 -5.70 -15.21 17.90
N VAL A 202 -4.85 -14.62 18.73
CA VAL A 202 -4.91 -14.77 20.17
C VAL A 202 -4.65 -13.46 20.92
N THR A 203 -5.27 -13.34 22.08
CA THR A 203 -5.04 -12.26 23.04
C THR A 203 -4.36 -12.81 24.29
N HIS A 204 -3.33 -12.13 24.79
CA HIS A 204 -2.66 -12.52 26.03
C HIS A 204 -3.59 -12.37 27.23
N VAL A 205 -3.71 -13.43 28.04
CA VAL A 205 -4.54 -13.41 29.26
C VAL A 205 -3.66 -13.28 30.49
N LYS A 206 -2.77 -14.27 30.70
CA LYS A 206 -1.86 -14.30 31.84
C LYS A 206 -0.83 -15.40 31.67
N GLY A 207 0.43 -15.12 31.99
CA GLY A 207 1.47 -16.15 31.88
C GLY A 207 1.57 -16.62 30.43
N PHE A 208 1.66 -17.92 30.21
CA PHE A 208 1.63 -18.51 28.87
C PHE A 208 0.21 -18.84 28.37
N ARG A 209 -0.83 -18.21 28.92
CA ARG A 209 -2.23 -18.46 28.54
C ARG A 209 -2.72 -17.35 27.63
N PHE A 210 -3.32 -17.77 26.52
CA PHE A 210 -3.82 -16.95 25.44
C PHE A 210 -5.25 -17.36 25.12
N ALA A 211 -6.13 -16.41 24.82
CA ALA A 211 -7.49 -16.69 24.40
C ALA A 211 -7.62 -16.45 22.89
N ASP A 212 -8.21 -17.39 22.17
CA ASP A 212 -8.57 -17.21 20.76
C ASP A 212 -9.87 -16.38 20.61
N GLU A 213 -10.31 -16.14 19.37
CA GLU A 213 -11.55 -15.41 19.08
C GLU A 213 -12.83 -16.10 19.61
N SER A 214 -12.79 -17.41 19.84
CA SER A 214 -13.90 -18.18 20.41
C SER A 214 -13.89 -18.12 21.95
N GLY A 215 -12.84 -17.58 22.56
CA GLY A 215 -12.60 -17.56 24.00
C GLY A 215 -11.94 -18.84 24.53
N ASP A 216 -11.55 -19.77 23.66
CA ASP A 216 -10.83 -20.97 24.04
C ASP A 216 -9.39 -20.63 24.43
N ILE A 217 -8.91 -21.28 25.50
CA ILE A 217 -7.60 -20.97 26.07
C ILE A 217 -6.52 -21.86 25.45
N LEU A 218 -5.66 -21.25 24.65
CA LEU A 218 -4.40 -21.81 24.18
C LEU A 218 -3.32 -21.58 25.24
N THR A 219 -2.60 -22.64 25.62
CA THR A 219 -1.46 -22.55 26.54
C THR A 219 -0.17 -22.82 25.80
N LEU A 220 0.64 -21.79 25.65
CA LEU A 220 1.97 -21.87 25.03
C LEU A 220 3.02 -22.34 26.04
N ARG A 221 4.19 -22.70 25.53
CA ARG A 221 5.38 -23.09 26.30
C ARG A 221 6.51 -22.12 26.03
N ASN A 222 7.50 -22.15 26.90
CA ASN A 222 8.72 -21.37 26.71
C ASN A 222 9.39 -21.76 25.38
N HIS A 223 9.73 -20.75 24.58
CA HIS A 223 10.24 -20.81 23.21
C HIS A 223 9.24 -21.25 22.12
N ASP A 224 7.95 -21.35 22.44
CA ASP A 224 6.93 -21.48 21.39
C ASP A 224 6.89 -20.22 20.53
N TRP A 225 6.45 -20.38 19.29
CA TRP A 225 6.39 -19.30 18.32
C TRP A 225 5.06 -18.57 18.37
N VAL A 226 5.16 -17.25 18.32
CA VAL A 226 4.07 -16.36 17.95
C VAL A 226 4.51 -15.51 16.75
N ARG A 227 3.55 -14.97 16.02
CA ARG A 227 3.84 -14.07 14.91
C ARG A 227 2.95 -12.84 14.96
N ILE A 228 3.48 -11.74 14.45
CA ILE A 228 2.81 -10.44 14.39
C ILE A 228 2.90 -9.96 12.94
N HIS A 229 1.79 -9.42 12.42
CA HIS A 229 1.78 -8.86 11.07
C HIS A 229 2.61 -7.55 11.05
N PRO A 230 3.55 -7.35 10.11
CA PRO A 230 4.39 -6.16 10.03
C PRO A 230 3.59 -4.86 9.96
N GLU A 231 2.41 -4.89 9.35
CA GLU A 231 1.50 -3.74 9.26
C GLU A 231 1.07 -3.19 10.64
N GLN A 232 1.13 -4.01 11.69
CA GLN A 232 0.84 -3.57 13.05
C GLN A 232 1.98 -2.73 13.65
N PHE A 233 3.17 -2.77 13.04
CA PHE A 233 4.31 -1.90 13.35
C PHE A 233 4.31 -0.61 12.52
N GLU A 234 3.35 -0.44 11.60
CA GLU A 234 3.19 0.81 10.87
C GLU A 234 2.82 1.93 11.84
N PRO A 235 3.61 3.02 11.91
CA PRO A 235 3.44 4.07 12.90
C PRO A 235 2.03 4.67 12.97
N TYR A 236 1.36 4.76 11.81
CA TYR A 236 0.01 5.29 11.70
C TYR A 236 -1.05 4.32 12.24
N THR A 237 -0.92 3.02 11.96
CA THR A 237 -1.80 1.99 12.52
C THR A 237 -1.74 2.02 14.05
N ILE A 238 -0.52 2.11 14.59
CA ILE A 238 -0.29 2.21 16.04
C ILE A 238 -0.94 3.47 16.61
N LEU A 239 -0.75 4.62 15.96
CA LEU A 239 -1.37 5.87 16.37
C LEU A 239 -2.89 5.72 16.45
N LEU A 240 -3.53 5.14 15.43
CA LEU A 240 -4.98 4.96 15.43
C LEU A 240 -5.47 4.00 16.53
N ASN A 241 -4.68 2.99 16.89
CA ASN A 241 -5.01 2.07 17.98
C ASN A 241 -4.86 2.71 19.36
N GLU A 242 -3.91 3.65 19.50
CA GLU A 242 -3.69 4.43 20.71
C GLU A 242 -4.80 5.47 20.96
N LEU A 243 -5.29 6.10 19.89
CA LEU A 243 -6.28 7.16 20.02
C LEU A 243 -7.63 6.63 20.53
N ASP A 244 -8.19 7.32 21.52
CA ASP A 244 -9.60 7.17 21.89
C ASP A 244 -10.51 7.37 20.66
N LYS A 245 -11.70 6.78 20.69
CA LYS A 245 -12.73 6.91 19.67
C LYS A 245 -13.05 8.39 19.35
N THR A 246 -13.11 9.27 20.35
CA THR A 246 -13.38 10.71 20.12
C THR A 246 -12.17 11.39 19.51
N SER A 247 -10.94 11.11 19.97
CA SER A 247 -9.72 11.64 19.34
C SER A 247 -9.56 11.18 17.90
N ARG A 248 -9.86 9.90 17.59
CA ARG A 248 -9.90 9.38 16.22
C ARG A 248 -10.90 10.13 15.35
N GLN A 249 -12.07 10.44 15.90
CA GLN A 249 -13.07 11.24 15.19
C GLN A 249 -12.57 12.67 14.96
N GLY A 250 -11.88 13.27 15.93
CA GLY A 250 -11.23 14.57 15.81
C GLY A 250 -10.19 14.61 14.69
N LEU A 251 -9.33 13.60 14.59
CA LEU A 251 -8.39 13.43 13.48
C LEU A 251 -9.12 13.31 12.14
N LYS A 252 -10.16 12.46 12.05
CA LYS A 252 -10.96 12.33 10.82
C LYS A 252 -11.63 13.63 10.41
N GLN A 253 -12.15 14.39 11.36
CA GLN A 253 -12.72 15.72 11.10
C GLN A 253 -11.66 16.70 10.59
N ALA A 254 -10.45 16.63 11.13
CA ALA A 254 -9.33 17.42 10.63
C ALA A 254 -8.99 17.07 9.18
N LEU A 255 -8.89 15.79 8.85
CA LEU A 255 -8.64 15.35 7.47
C LEU A 255 -9.75 15.79 6.51
N MET A 256 -11.02 15.58 6.89
CA MET A 256 -12.17 15.99 6.08
C MET A 256 -12.19 17.49 5.81
N HIS A 257 -11.77 18.33 6.77
CA HIS A 257 -11.71 19.78 6.58
C HIS A 257 -10.79 20.18 5.42
N PHE A 258 -9.68 19.47 5.25
CA PHE A 258 -8.73 19.68 4.14
C PHE A 258 -9.03 18.79 2.92
N SER A 259 -10.18 18.12 2.86
CA SER A 259 -10.54 17.15 1.82
C SER A 259 -9.55 15.97 1.68
N LEU A 260 -8.97 15.57 2.80
CA LEU A 260 -8.04 14.44 2.92
C LEU A 260 -8.72 13.20 3.51
N THR A 261 -8.07 12.06 3.31
CA THR A 261 -8.43 10.74 3.82
C THR A 261 -7.19 10.02 4.34
N ASP A 262 -7.38 8.88 5.02
CA ASP A 262 -6.28 8.06 5.53
C ASP A 262 -5.30 7.61 4.42
N SER A 263 -5.80 7.40 3.19
CA SER A 263 -4.97 7.01 2.04
C SER A 263 -4.10 8.12 1.47
N ASP A 264 -4.31 9.37 1.89
CA ASP A 264 -3.51 10.52 1.47
C ASP A 264 -2.29 10.73 2.40
N LEU A 265 -2.08 9.85 3.39
CA LEU A 265 -0.93 9.89 4.30
C LEU A 265 0.35 9.56 3.54
N LEU A 266 1.35 10.44 3.64
CA LEU A 266 2.69 10.20 3.14
C LEU A 266 3.61 9.62 4.20
N GLU A 267 3.56 10.15 5.41
CA GLU A 267 4.50 9.81 6.48
C GLU A 267 3.87 10.01 7.85
N CYS A 268 4.17 9.09 8.78
CA CYS A 268 3.78 9.20 10.18
C CYS A 268 4.99 8.90 11.07
N HIS A 269 5.41 9.90 11.84
CA HIS A 269 6.39 9.76 12.91
C HIS A 269 5.65 9.61 14.24
N ASN A 270 5.50 8.38 14.71
CA ASN A 270 4.89 8.07 16.00
C ASN A 270 5.97 7.85 17.06
N ARG A 271 6.16 8.84 17.94
CA ARG A 271 7.12 8.80 19.04
C ARG A 271 6.65 7.92 20.20
N LEU A 272 5.34 7.82 20.42
CA LEU A 272 4.80 7.09 21.57
C LEU A 272 5.17 5.60 21.53
N LEU A 273 5.28 5.01 20.34
CA LEU A 273 5.73 3.62 20.18
C LEU A 273 7.05 3.37 20.93
N TYR A 274 8.03 4.26 20.77
CA TYR A 274 9.33 4.14 21.44
C TYR A 274 9.20 4.25 22.96
N GLU A 275 8.29 5.08 23.47
CA GLU A 275 8.09 5.29 24.90
C GLU A 275 7.33 4.12 25.55
N LEU A 276 6.35 3.53 24.85
CA LEU A 276 5.60 2.34 25.32
C LEU A 276 6.46 1.06 25.30
N LEU A 277 7.33 0.91 24.30
CA LEU A 277 8.20 -0.26 24.19
C LEU A 277 9.38 -0.23 25.18
N GLN A 278 9.79 0.95 25.66
CA GLN A 278 10.98 1.09 26.51
C GLN A 278 10.76 0.79 28.00
N SER A 279 9.59 0.27 28.41
CA SER A 279 9.34 -0.21 29.79
C SER A 279 9.78 0.79 30.88
N SER A 280 9.61 2.09 30.64
CA SER A 280 9.87 3.08 31.70
C SER A 280 8.70 3.03 32.69
N PRO A 281 8.95 2.97 34.02
CA PRO A 281 7.90 2.99 35.05
C PRO A 281 7.20 4.36 35.16
N GLU A 282 7.34 5.22 34.15
CA GLU A 282 6.74 6.55 34.14
C GLU A 282 5.22 6.44 34.01
N THR A 283 4.52 6.95 35.02
CA THR A 283 3.06 7.07 35.04
C THR A 283 2.54 8.16 34.11
N THR A 284 3.43 8.88 33.42
CA THR A 284 3.09 9.99 32.53
C THR A 284 3.84 9.87 31.22
N LEU A 285 3.10 9.79 30.11
CA LEU A 285 3.66 9.79 28.76
C LEU A 285 3.25 11.09 28.07
N LYS A 286 4.20 11.78 27.43
CA LYS A 286 3.90 13.04 26.71
C LYS A 286 4.82 13.22 25.53
N GLY A 287 4.27 13.72 24.43
CA GLY A 287 5.07 13.92 23.23
C GLY A 287 4.30 14.57 22.10
N VAL A 288 4.93 14.53 20.93
CA VAL A 288 4.38 15.05 19.68
C VAL A 288 4.67 14.05 18.57
N ASN A 289 3.61 13.60 17.90
CA ASN A 289 3.69 12.83 16.67
C ASN A 289 3.54 13.78 15.47
N PHE A 290 4.17 13.44 14.35
CA PHE A 290 4.08 14.23 13.11
C PHE A 290 3.45 13.37 12.02
N LEU A 291 2.44 13.92 11.34
CA LEU A 291 1.82 13.29 10.19
C LEU A 291 1.89 14.25 9.01
N SER A 292 2.25 13.73 7.84
CA SER A 292 2.24 14.48 6.59
C SER A 292 1.27 13.85 5.61
N TYR A 293 0.38 14.65 5.06
CA TYR A 293 -0.62 14.24 4.07
C TYR A 293 -0.44 15.05 2.79
N GLN A 294 -0.73 14.43 1.64
CA GLN A 294 -0.70 15.11 0.36
C GLN A 294 -1.79 14.62 -0.58
N ARG A 295 -2.52 15.56 -1.18
CA ARG A 295 -3.52 15.27 -2.20
C ARG A 295 -3.67 16.43 -3.17
N ASN A 296 -3.65 16.14 -4.48
CA ASN A 296 -3.88 17.14 -5.54
C ASN A 296 -3.00 18.41 -5.41
N GLY A 297 -1.76 18.27 -4.96
CA GLY A 297 -0.83 19.39 -4.76
C GLY A 297 -1.04 20.18 -3.46
N LEU A 298 -2.03 19.84 -2.63
CA LEU A 298 -2.18 20.33 -1.26
C LEU A 298 -1.34 19.45 -0.33
N THR A 299 -0.49 20.07 0.48
CA THR A 299 0.26 19.40 1.55
C THR A 299 -0.23 19.88 2.90
N VAL A 300 -0.55 18.95 3.81
CA VAL A 300 -0.98 19.27 5.18
C VAL A 300 -0.10 18.53 6.18
N MET A 301 0.49 19.29 7.09
CA MET A 301 1.20 18.74 8.24
C MET A 301 0.31 18.77 9.47
N ILE A 302 0.27 17.66 10.21
CA ILE A 302 -0.46 17.54 11.48
C ILE A 302 0.55 17.24 12.59
N GLN A 303 0.56 18.09 13.61
CA GLN A 303 1.27 17.85 14.86
C GLN A 303 0.27 17.34 15.89
N HIS A 304 0.41 16.09 16.30
CA HIS A 304 -0.41 15.47 17.33
C HIS A 304 0.30 15.51 18.66
N HIS A 305 -0.07 16.45 19.52
CA HIS A 305 0.40 16.55 20.90
C HIS A 305 -0.43 15.63 21.79
N TYR A 306 0.22 14.75 22.53
CA TYR A 306 -0.44 13.81 23.44
C TYR A 306 0.09 13.95 24.87
N VAL A 307 -0.80 13.70 25.84
CA VAL A 307 -0.46 13.43 27.23
C VAL A 307 -1.31 12.25 27.72
N ARG A 308 -0.67 11.32 28.43
CA ARG A 308 -1.32 10.20 29.12
C ARG A 308 -0.87 10.21 30.58
N HIS A 309 -1.81 10.09 31.52
CA HIS A 309 -1.47 9.70 32.89
C HIS A 309 -2.10 8.34 33.17
N ILE A 310 -1.25 7.33 33.32
CA ILE A 310 -1.64 5.94 33.54
C ILE A 310 -1.84 5.75 35.04
N HIS A 311 -3.07 5.40 35.45
CA HIS A 311 -3.44 5.18 36.85
C HIS A 311 -3.81 3.73 37.09
N ASN A 312 -3.22 3.11 38.12
CA ASN A 312 -3.47 1.70 38.44
C ASN A 312 -4.91 1.39 38.95
N LYS A 313 -5.69 2.40 39.33
CA LYS A 313 -7.01 2.25 39.99
C LYS A 313 -8.07 3.25 39.55
N GLU A 314 -7.71 4.24 38.74
CA GLU A 314 -8.60 5.30 38.25
C GLU A 314 -8.60 5.30 36.73
N THR A 315 -9.55 5.98 36.11
CA THR A 315 -9.55 6.17 34.66
C THR A 315 -8.34 7.00 34.25
N ASP A 316 -7.59 6.52 33.28
CA ASP A 316 -6.44 7.22 32.73
C ASP A 316 -6.80 8.62 32.24
N TYR A 317 -5.89 9.58 32.42
CA TYR A 317 -6.03 10.90 31.79
C TYR A 317 -5.54 10.82 30.35
N VAL A 318 -6.36 11.29 29.42
CA VAL A 318 -6.06 11.31 27.99
C VAL A 318 -6.28 12.72 27.48
N TYR A 319 -5.22 13.33 26.94
CA TYR A 319 -5.26 14.61 26.24
C TYR A 319 -4.64 14.46 24.86
N ASP A 320 -5.36 14.92 23.83
CA ASP A 320 -4.93 14.92 22.43
C ASP A 320 -5.18 16.28 21.80
N ARG A 321 -4.18 16.82 21.11
CA ARG A 321 -4.30 18.05 20.33
C ARG A 321 -3.70 17.86 18.94
N PHE A 322 -4.52 17.98 17.91
CA PHE A 322 -4.11 17.94 16.52
C PHE A 322 -4.01 19.38 15.99
N GLU A 323 -2.80 19.85 15.71
CA GLU A 323 -2.55 21.10 15.01
C GLU A 323 -2.25 20.82 13.54
N CYS A 324 -3.15 21.26 12.67
CA CYS A 324 -3.07 21.05 11.24
C CYS A 324 -2.66 22.36 10.56
N THR A 325 -1.67 22.29 9.67
CA THR A 325 -1.22 23.43 8.86
C THR A 325 -1.05 22.97 7.42
N ALA A 326 -1.77 23.62 6.51
CA ALA A 326 -1.64 23.43 5.08
C ALA A 326 -0.55 24.36 4.48
N ASP A 327 0.03 23.96 3.36
CA ASP A 327 1.02 24.74 2.61
C ASP A 327 0.47 26.07 2.05
N ASN A 328 -0.85 26.19 1.91
CA ASN A 328 -1.56 27.42 1.58
C ASN A 328 -1.75 28.37 2.78
N GLY A 329 -1.30 27.98 3.98
CA GLY A 329 -1.40 28.76 5.22
C GLY A 329 -2.69 28.56 6.02
N GLU A 330 -3.64 27.73 5.56
CA GLU A 330 -4.83 27.37 6.32
C GLU A 330 -4.44 26.52 7.54
N ARG A 331 -5.03 26.84 8.70
CA ARG A 331 -4.72 26.19 9.99
C ARG A 331 -5.97 25.76 10.71
N LYS A 332 -5.90 24.60 11.36
CA LYS A 332 -6.99 24.07 12.17
C LYS A 332 -6.45 23.37 13.40
N ILE A 333 -7.13 23.53 14.54
CA ILE A 333 -6.77 22.85 15.77
C ILE A 333 -7.98 22.06 16.27
N TYR A 334 -7.76 20.80 16.62
CA TYR A 334 -8.70 19.94 17.33
C TYR A 334 -8.10 19.54 18.66
N VAL A 335 -8.89 19.61 19.73
CA VAL A 335 -8.46 19.25 21.08
C VAL A 335 -9.48 18.32 21.69
N TYR A 336 -9.00 17.26 22.31
CA TYR A 336 -9.77 16.33 23.10
C TYR A 336 -9.12 16.14 24.48
N THR A 337 -9.95 16.03 25.51
CA THR A 337 -9.55 15.60 26.85
C THR A 337 -10.69 14.76 27.42
N ASN A 338 -10.38 13.58 27.95
CA ASN A 338 -11.40 12.70 28.54
C ASN A 338 -11.86 13.16 29.94
N ASN A 339 -11.01 13.93 30.64
CA ASN A 339 -11.38 14.68 31.83
C ASN A 339 -11.58 16.14 31.46
N ALA A 340 -12.83 16.62 31.56
CA ALA A 340 -13.10 18.04 31.65
C ALA A 340 -12.47 18.52 32.97
N TYR A 341 -11.39 19.30 32.87
CA TYR A 341 -10.76 19.97 34.01
C TYR A 341 -11.85 20.64 34.87
N THR A 342 -12.23 20.00 35.98
CA THR A 342 -12.94 20.68 37.07
C THR A 342 -11.91 21.63 37.67
N LYS A 343 -11.93 22.87 37.21
CA LYS A 343 -11.35 24.03 37.91
C LYS A 343 -11.82 23.99 39.36
N ASN A 344 -11.02 23.43 40.25
CA ASN A 344 -11.13 23.55 41.70
C ASN A 344 -9.79 23.19 42.35
N GLU A 345 -8.70 23.75 41.83
CA GLU A 345 -7.65 24.18 42.76
C GLU A 345 -8.00 25.60 43.17
N LYS A 346 -8.82 25.65 44.22
CA LYS A 346 -8.88 26.83 45.07
C LYS A 346 -7.46 27.09 45.56
N THR A 347 -7.04 28.33 45.36
CA THR A 347 -6.24 29.09 46.30
C THR A 347 -6.40 28.52 47.71
N ASP A 348 -5.35 27.90 48.23
CA ASP A 348 -5.10 27.78 49.66
C ASP A 348 -3.58 27.81 49.88
N GLN A 349 -3.14 29.03 50.22
CA GLN A 349 -2.01 29.44 51.07
C GLN A 349 -0.57 29.15 50.64
#